data_AF-A0AAD6TZE7-F1
#
_entry.id   AF-A0AAD6TZE7-F1
#
_cell.length_a   1.000
_cell.length_b   1.000
_cell.length_c   1.000
_cell.angle_alpha   90.00
_cell.angle_beta   90.00
_cell.angle_gamma   90.00
#
_symmetry.space_group_name_H-M   'P 1'
#
loop_
_entity.id
_entity.type
_entity.pdbx_description
1 polymer ?
#
loop_
_entity_poly.entity_id
_entity_poly.type
_entity_poly.pdbx_seq_one_letter_code
_entity_poly.pdbx_strand_id
1 'polypeptide(L)'
;GVMYLFAARMYKLFDEALAQYEMHYTGSERPYYFSVFSAATFHLGNKCRTMVEDDLPWGWSALTALGNYNPDKGGHIILWDLNLVVCFPPGATILIPRTLVRYSFVKVNENESRYCLVQFTPAPVFNF
;
A
#
# COMPACT_ATOMS: atom_id res chain seq x y z
N GLY A 1 11.63 2.64 7.24
CA GLY A 1 10.84 2.07 6.12
C GLY A 1 10.70 3.07 4.99
N VAL A 2 10.17 2.66 3.82
CA VAL A 2 10.09 3.49 2.59
C VAL A 2 9.47 4.88 2.84
N MET A 3 8.41 4.98 3.65
CA MET A 3 7.75 6.25 3.96
C MET A 3 8.63 7.24 4.73
N TYR A 4 9.50 6.76 5.62
CA TYR A 4 10.45 7.61 6.34
C TYR A 4 11.42 8.32 5.38
N LEU A 5 11.88 7.60 4.34
CA LEU A 5 12.85 8.12 3.37
C LEU A 5 12.23 9.10 2.38
N PHE A 6 11.03 8.82 1.88
CA PHE A 6 10.41 9.58 0.79
C PHE A 6 9.31 10.55 1.23
N ALA A 7 8.80 10.42 2.46
CA ALA A 7 7.69 11.22 2.96
C ALA A 7 7.79 11.44 4.49
N ALA A 8 8.93 11.92 4.98
CA ALA A 8 9.25 12.01 6.42
C ALA A 8 8.18 12.72 7.28
N ARG A 9 7.52 13.78 6.76
CA ARG A 9 6.43 14.46 7.47
C ARG A 9 5.20 13.57 7.61
N MET A 10 4.85 12.86 6.55
CA MET A 10 3.75 11.89 6.56
C MET A 10 4.07 10.72 7.49
N TYR A 11 5.32 10.25 7.49
CA TYR A 11 5.77 9.23 8.43
C TYR A 11 5.55 9.68 9.88
N LYS A 12 5.99 10.89 10.24
CA LYS A 12 5.82 11.43 11.58
C LYS A 12 4.33 11.50 11.99
N LEU A 13 3.48 11.98 11.08
CA LEU A 13 2.02 12.04 11.32
C LEU A 13 1.42 10.65 11.59
N PHE A 14 1.81 9.64 10.82
CA PHE A 14 1.32 8.27 11.01
C PHE A 14 1.83 7.66 12.32
N ASP A 15 3.11 7.88 12.66
CA ASP A 15 3.71 7.34 13.87
C ASP A 15 3.10 7.97 15.14
N GLU A 16 2.86 9.28 15.13
CA GLU A 16 2.22 10.00 16.25
C GLU A 16 0.76 9.55 16.43
N ALA A 17 -0.02 9.46 15.36
CA ALA A 17 -1.41 9.01 15.42
C ALA A 17 -1.51 7.55 15.91
N LEU A 18 -0.63 6.69 15.42
CA LEU A 18 -0.60 5.29 15.83
C LEU A 18 -0.16 5.13 17.29
N ALA A 19 0.82 5.90 17.76
CA ALA A 19 1.21 5.90 19.16
C ALA A 19 0.07 6.36 20.08
N GLN A 20 -0.69 7.38 19.69
CA GLN A 20 -1.87 7.81 20.44
C GLN A 20 -2.96 6.74 20.45
N TYR A 21 -3.23 6.11 19.31
CA TYR A 21 -4.18 4.99 19.22
C TYR A 21 -3.77 3.83 20.14
N GLU A 22 -2.49 3.45 20.11
CA GLU A 22 -1.91 2.36 20.92
C GLU A 22 -1.98 2.67 22.43
N MET A 23 -1.92 3.94 22.84
CA MET A 23 -2.14 4.34 24.24
C MET A 23 -3.59 4.18 24.70
N HIS A 24 -4.56 4.32 23.81
CA HIS A 24 -5.98 4.28 24.14
C HIS A 24 -6.61 2.89 24.04
N TYR A 25 -6.10 2.03 23.13
CA TYR A 25 -6.64 0.68 22.92
C TYR A 25 -5.64 -0.40 23.31
N THR A 26 -5.84 -1.00 24.48
CA THR A 26 -5.03 -2.13 24.93
C THR A 26 -5.19 -3.32 23.98
N GLY A 27 -4.06 -3.82 23.47
CA GLY A 27 -4.02 -4.96 22.53
C GLY A 27 -3.98 -4.59 21.05
N SER A 28 -3.90 -3.30 20.68
CA SER A 28 -3.55 -2.93 19.32
C SER A 28 -2.07 -3.20 19.06
N GLU A 29 -1.77 -4.04 18.07
CA GLU A 29 -0.41 -4.32 17.62
C GLU A 29 -0.24 -3.94 16.15
N ARG A 30 0.94 -3.41 15.82
CA ARG A 30 1.30 -3.14 14.43
C ARG A 30 1.46 -4.48 13.69
N PRO A 31 1.05 -4.58 12.40
CA PRO A 31 1.25 -5.79 11.61
C PRO A 31 2.71 -6.21 11.52
N TYR A 32 3.63 -5.23 11.56
CA TYR A 32 5.07 -5.44 11.56
C TYR A 32 5.75 -4.42 12.49
N TYR A 33 6.76 -4.85 13.24
CA TYR A 33 7.47 -4.03 14.22
C TYR A 33 8.04 -2.71 13.66
N PHE A 34 8.44 -2.69 12.39
CA PHE A 34 9.00 -1.51 11.72
C PHE A 34 8.03 -0.81 10.77
N SER A 35 6.74 -1.19 10.79
CA SER A 35 5.70 -0.53 9.99
C SER A 35 5.21 0.73 10.71
N VAL A 36 5.01 1.80 9.94
CA VAL A 36 4.29 3.01 10.39
C VAL A 36 2.79 2.90 10.08
N PHE A 37 2.40 1.84 9.38
CA PHE A 37 1.01 1.55 9.03
C PHE A 37 0.40 0.61 10.07
N SER A 38 -0.85 0.88 10.44
CA SER A 38 -1.60 0.09 11.44
C SER A 38 -2.24 -1.18 10.86
N ALA A 39 -2.35 -1.28 9.54
CA ALA A 39 -2.97 -2.41 8.86
C ALA A 39 -2.17 -2.85 7.63
N ALA A 40 -2.33 -4.13 7.26
CA ALA A 40 -1.76 -4.70 6.06
C ALA A 40 -2.74 -5.72 5.44
N THR A 41 -2.79 -5.78 4.12
CA THR A 41 -3.54 -6.79 3.37
C THR A 41 -2.70 -7.37 2.23
N PHE A 42 -2.98 -8.62 1.88
CA PHE A 42 -2.37 -9.29 0.73
C PHE A 42 -3.40 -9.40 -0.39
N HIS A 43 -3.09 -8.75 -1.51
CA HIS A 43 -3.79 -8.92 -2.76
C HIS A 43 -3.26 -10.18 -3.44
N LEU A 44 -4.04 -11.27 -3.35
CA LEU A 44 -3.67 -12.57 -3.88
C LEU A 44 -4.22 -12.81 -5.27
N GLY A 45 -3.40 -13.40 -6.14
CA GLY A 45 -3.80 -13.87 -7.46
C GLY A 45 -3.44 -12.95 -8.62
N ASN A 46 -3.49 -13.53 -9.83
CA ASN A 46 -3.02 -12.89 -11.07
C ASN A 46 -3.95 -11.79 -11.61
N LYS A 47 -5.06 -11.51 -10.92
CA LYS A 47 -5.99 -10.42 -11.22
C LYS A 47 -6.29 -9.69 -9.92
N CYS A 48 -5.86 -8.45 -9.81
CA CYS A 48 -6.25 -7.61 -8.69
C CYS A 48 -6.55 -6.20 -9.19
N ARG A 49 -7.81 -5.79 -9.01
CA ARG A 49 -8.28 -4.43 -9.24
C ARG A 49 -8.73 -3.91 -7.88
N THR A 50 -8.17 -2.80 -7.45
CA THR A 50 -8.62 -2.14 -6.23
C THR A 50 -9.56 -1.02 -6.64
N MET A 51 -10.75 -1.03 -6.05
CA MET A 51 -11.67 0.10 -6.14
C MET A 51 -11.23 1.13 -5.09
N VAL A 52 -11.42 2.42 -5.36
CA VAL A 52 -11.24 3.44 -4.33
C VAL A 52 -12.25 3.17 -3.22
N GLU A 53 -11.75 3.03 -2.01
CA GLU A 53 -12.55 3.01 -0.80
C GLU A 53 -12.64 4.46 -0.29
N ASP A 54 -13.84 4.88 0.12
CA ASP A 54 -14.05 6.16 0.78
C ASP A 54 -13.42 6.08 2.19
N ASP A 55 -12.20 6.60 2.30
CA ASP A 55 -11.40 6.63 3.52
C ASP A 55 -10.63 7.98 3.52
N LEU A 56 -9.48 8.05 4.17
CA LEU A 56 -8.67 9.26 4.31
C LEU A 56 -8.09 9.77 2.96
N PRO A 57 -8.52 10.94 2.42
CA PRO A 57 -8.07 11.46 1.12
C PRO A 57 -6.55 11.69 1.05
N TRP A 58 -5.97 12.16 2.15
CA TRP A 58 -4.55 12.44 2.27
C TRP A 58 -3.75 11.22 2.76
N GLY A 59 -4.42 10.11 3.09
CA GLY A 59 -3.79 8.90 3.62
C GLY A 59 -2.99 8.17 2.53
N TRP A 60 -1.71 7.91 2.82
CA TRP A 60 -0.84 7.17 1.92
C TRP A 60 -0.88 5.68 2.25
N SER A 61 -0.72 4.85 1.23
CA SER A 61 -0.47 3.41 1.36
C SER A 61 0.85 3.05 0.70
N ALA A 62 1.50 2.01 1.23
CA ALA A 62 2.65 1.37 0.59
C ALA A 62 2.21 0.07 -0.08
N LEU A 63 2.44 -0.02 -1.38
CA LEU A 63 2.15 -1.20 -2.18
C LEU A 63 3.49 -1.83 -2.54
N THR A 64 3.69 -3.09 -2.20
CA THR A 64 4.91 -3.84 -2.56
C THR A 64 4.53 -5.01 -3.44
N ALA A 65 5.07 -5.02 -4.67
CA ALA A 65 4.93 -6.14 -5.58
C ALA A 65 5.70 -7.35 -5.07
N LEU A 66 5.08 -8.52 -5.12
CA LEU A 66 5.65 -9.79 -4.72
C LEU A 66 5.35 -10.86 -5.78
N GLY A 67 6.07 -11.99 -5.71
CA GLY A 67 5.90 -13.12 -6.62
C GLY A 67 7.07 -13.27 -7.59
N ASN A 68 6.87 -14.10 -8.61
CA ASN A 68 7.86 -14.39 -9.65
C ASN A 68 7.22 -14.20 -11.03
N TYR A 69 7.55 -13.09 -11.67
CA TYR A 69 7.08 -12.72 -13.01
C TYR A 69 8.11 -11.84 -13.71
N ASN A 70 8.07 -11.84 -15.05
CA ASN A 70 8.86 -10.93 -15.85
C ASN A 70 8.15 -9.54 -15.92
N PRO A 71 8.73 -8.49 -15.32
CA PRO A 71 8.10 -7.18 -15.26
C PRO A 71 8.05 -6.44 -16.60
N ASP A 72 8.84 -6.87 -17.60
CA ASP A 72 8.78 -6.32 -18.95
C ASP A 72 7.60 -6.89 -19.76
N LYS A 73 7.03 -8.01 -19.32
CA LYS A 73 5.93 -8.72 -20.02
C LYS A 73 4.57 -8.55 -19.36
N GLY A 74 4.49 -8.15 -18.10
CA GLY A 74 3.24 -8.08 -17.34
C GLY A 74 3.44 -7.50 -15.94
N GLY A 75 2.41 -7.54 -15.10
CA GLY A 75 2.51 -7.16 -13.68
C GLY A 75 2.66 -5.65 -13.39
N HIS A 76 2.67 -4.81 -14.42
CA HIS A 76 2.69 -3.35 -14.33
C HIS A 76 1.54 -2.82 -13.46
N ILE A 77 1.76 -1.68 -12.81
CA ILE A 77 0.69 -0.95 -12.13
C ILE A 77 0.12 0.11 -13.07
N ILE A 78 -1.21 0.15 -13.17
CA ILE A 78 -1.97 1.18 -13.89
C ILE A 78 -2.49 2.15 -12.85
N LEU A 79 -2.12 3.43 -12.98
CA LEU A 79 -2.61 4.53 -12.15
C LEU A 79 -3.61 5.32 -13.00
N TRP A 80 -4.89 4.96 -12.89
CA TRP A 80 -5.93 5.40 -13.82
C TRP A 80 -6.13 6.91 -13.82
N ASP A 81 -6.15 7.53 -12.64
CA ASP A 81 -6.36 8.98 -12.51
C ASP A 81 -5.17 9.82 -12.98
N LEU A 82 -3.99 9.19 -13.10
CA LEU A 82 -2.79 9.83 -13.62
C LEU A 82 -2.54 9.53 -15.10
N ASN A 83 -3.34 8.65 -15.73
CA ASN A 83 -3.10 8.11 -17.07
C ASN A 83 -1.69 7.53 -17.24
N LEU A 84 -1.19 6.84 -16.21
CA LEU A 84 0.14 6.23 -16.21
C LEU A 84 0.10 4.71 -16.12
N VAL A 85 0.97 4.07 -16.88
CA VAL A 85 1.32 2.65 -16.73
C VAL A 85 2.80 2.59 -16.34
N VAL A 86 3.07 2.01 -15.18
CA VAL A 86 4.42 1.99 -14.60
C VAL A 86 4.88 0.55 -14.47
N CYS A 87 6.08 0.25 -14.97
CA CYS A 87 6.73 -1.03 -14.74
C CYS A 87 6.93 -1.21 -13.23
N PHE A 88 6.42 -2.32 -12.70
CA PHE A 88 6.36 -2.55 -11.27
C PHE A 88 6.93 -3.94 -10.95
N PRO A 89 8.26 -4.06 -10.79
CA PRO A 89 8.92 -5.35 -10.66
C PRO A 89 8.72 -6.00 -9.28
N PRO A 90 8.87 -7.34 -9.17
CA PRO A 90 8.88 -8.00 -7.87
C PRO A 90 9.88 -7.35 -6.91
N GLY A 91 9.46 -7.08 -5.67
CA GLY A 91 10.24 -6.38 -4.66
C GLY A 91 10.14 -4.85 -4.73
N ALA A 92 9.61 -4.26 -5.81
CA ALA A 92 9.39 -2.83 -5.88
C ALA A 92 8.27 -2.38 -4.94
N THR A 93 8.44 -1.18 -4.38
CA THR A 93 7.43 -0.54 -3.54
C THR A 93 7.08 0.82 -4.10
N ILE A 94 5.78 1.14 -4.15
CA ILE A 94 5.27 2.46 -4.49
C ILE A 94 4.45 3.00 -3.32
N LEU A 95 4.58 4.30 -3.06
CA LEU A 95 3.72 5.04 -2.14
C LEU A 95 2.67 5.79 -2.95
N ILE A 96 1.39 5.60 -2.64
CA ILE A 96 0.29 6.31 -3.33
C ILE A 96 -0.72 6.87 -2.32
N PRO A 97 -1.40 7.98 -2.63
CA PRO A 97 -2.62 8.37 -1.93
C PRO A 97 -3.72 7.35 -2.23
N ARG A 98 -4.02 6.46 -1.28
CA ARG A 98 -4.82 5.24 -1.47
C ARG A 98 -6.21 5.53 -2.04
N THR A 99 -6.81 6.60 -1.55
CA THR A 99 -8.22 6.99 -1.76
C THR A 99 -8.41 7.96 -2.91
N LEU A 100 -7.33 8.61 -3.39
CA LEU A 100 -7.41 9.54 -4.52
C LEU A 100 -7.01 8.91 -5.85
N VAL A 101 -6.23 7.82 -5.81
CA VAL A 101 -5.69 7.20 -7.03
C VAL A 101 -6.23 5.78 -7.17
N ARG A 102 -7.11 5.58 -8.14
CA ARG A 102 -7.55 4.27 -8.62
C ARG A 102 -6.38 3.57 -9.28
N TYR A 103 -6.14 2.33 -8.86
CA TYR A 103 -5.10 1.51 -9.47
C TYR A 103 -5.54 0.08 -9.73
N SER A 104 -4.89 -0.54 -10.70
CA SER A 104 -4.99 -1.97 -10.96
C SER A 104 -3.65 -2.51 -11.43
N PHE A 105 -3.53 -3.83 -11.52
CA PHE A 105 -2.34 -4.46 -12.05
C PHE A 105 -2.61 -5.18 -13.36
N VAL A 106 -1.67 -5.07 -14.29
CA VAL A 106 -1.67 -5.85 -15.53
C VAL A 106 -1.46 -7.32 -15.18
N LYS A 107 -2.21 -8.21 -15.86
CA LYS A 107 -2.10 -9.66 -15.67
C LYS A 107 -0.65 -10.12 -15.96
N VAL A 108 -0.17 -11.11 -15.22
CA VAL A 108 1.05 -11.87 -15.54
C VAL A 108 0.71 -13.12 -16.35
N ASN A 109 1.70 -13.80 -16.92
CA ASN A 109 1.47 -15.04 -17.66
C ASN A 109 0.93 -16.15 -16.75
N GLU A 110 0.34 -17.19 -17.34
CA GLU A 110 -0.33 -18.25 -16.58
C GLU A 110 0.63 -19.08 -15.72
N ASN A 111 1.89 -19.19 -16.14
CA ASN A 111 2.95 -19.87 -15.40
C ASN A 111 3.69 -18.95 -14.41
N GLU A 112 3.27 -17.69 -14.30
CA GLU A 112 3.86 -16.71 -13.39
C GLU A 112 2.95 -16.47 -12.18
N SER A 113 3.55 -16.02 -11.08
CA SER A 113 2.84 -15.68 -9.85
C SER A 113 3.03 -14.22 -9.50
N ARG A 114 1.96 -13.56 -9.08
CA ARG A 114 2.00 -12.18 -8.60
C ARG A 114 1.11 -12.00 -7.39
N TYR A 115 1.64 -11.24 -6.43
CA TYR A 115 0.94 -10.80 -5.24
C TYR A 115 1.27 -9.33 -4.97
N CYS A 116 0.49 -8.67 -4.12
CA CYS A 116 0.84 -7.34 -3.63
C CYS A 116 0.57 -7.26 -2.14
N LEU A 117 1.58 -6.90 -1.36
CA LEU A 117 1.38 -6.45 0.02
C LEU A 117 0.93 -5.00 -0.04
N VAL A 118 -0.15 -4.66 0.66
CA VAL A 118 -0.64 -3.29 0.80
C VAL A 118 -0.65 -2.95 2.28
N GLN A 119 0.13 -1.97 2.67
CA GLN A 119 0.16 -1.43 4.03
C GLN A 119 -0.53 -0.07 4.05
N PHE A 120 -1.40 0.15 5.04
CA PHE A 120 -2.20 1.37 5.15
C PHE A 120 -2.63 1.63 6.60
N THR A 121 -3.11 2.83 6.88
CA THR A 121 -3.71 3.20 8.16
C THR A 121 -5.12 3.73 7.90
N PRO A 122 -6.18 3.07 8.41
CA PRO A 122 -7.56 3.55 8.28
C PRO A 122 -7.77 4.91 8.96
N ALA A 123 -8.69 5.74 8.45
CA ALA A 123 -9.03 7.03 9.04
C ALA A 123 -9.29 7.03 10.56
N PRO A 124 -10.00 6.05 11.15
CA PRO A 124 -10.27 6.05 12.60
C PRO A 124 -9.04 6.12 13.51
N VAL A 125 -7.86 5.71 13.04
CA VAL A 125 -6.61 5.81 13.81
C VAL A 125 -6.18 7.27 14.02
N PHE A 126 -6.67 8.20 13.20
CA PHE A 126 -6.32 9.63 13.25
C PHE A 126 -7.32 10.50 14.03
N ASN A 127 -8.29 9.90 14.73
CA ASN A 127 -9.35 10.64 15.43
C ASN A 127 -9.01 11.01 16.89
N PHE A 128 -7.71 11.17 17.22
CA PHE A 128 -7.21 11.46 18.58
C PHE A 128 -6.49 12.81 18.65
#